data_AF-A0A969ICX9-F1
#
_entry.id   AF-A0A969ICX9-F1
#
_cell.length_a   1.000
_cell.length_b   1.000
_cell.length_c   1.000
_cell.angle_alpha   90.00
_cell.angle_beta   90.00
_cell.angle_gamma   90.00
#
_symmetry.space_group_name_H-M   'P 1'
#
loop_
_entity.id
_entity.type
_entity.pdbx_description
1 polymer ?
#
loop_
_entity_poly.entity_id
_entity_poly.type
_entity_poly.pdbx_seq_one_letter_code
_entity_poly.pdbx_strand_id
1 'polypeptide(L)' 'MAACGYSLGALYRPTWMDVPPMLYSGNPMPAIPGMVLFLHAILVDAPKNLAMSLGHTIVITETGADVLSRLVPAYHVST' A
#
# COMPACT_ATOMS: atom_id res chain seq x y z
N MET A 1 3.84 -9.00 13.39
CA MET A 1 4.16 -8.95 11.95
C MET A 1 2.96 -8.30 11.27
N ALA A 2 3.05 -7.00 10.94
CA ALA A 2 1.96 -6.28 10.29
C ALA A 2 2.37 -6.01 8.84
N ALA A 3 1.50 -6.33 7.89
CA ALA A 3 1.68 -5.92 6.51
C ALA A 3 1.07 -4.53 6.32
N CYS A 4 1.71 -3.71 5.48
CA CYS A 4 1.32 -2.33 5.18
C CYS A 4 0.97 -2.16 3.69
N GLY A 5 0.62 -3.24 3.00
CA GLY A 5 0.27 -3.20 1.58
C GLY A 5 0.41 -4.55 0.89
N TYR A 6 0.08 -4.55 -0.41
CA TYR A 6 0.17 -5.71 -1.30
C TYR A 6 0.22 -5.28 -2.77
N SER A 7 0.66 -6.16 -3.65
CA SER A 7 0.57 -5.99 -5.11
C SER A 7 -0.86 -6.05 -5.63
N LEU A 8 -1.08 -5.37 -6.76
CA LEU A 8 -2.31 -5.39 -7.52
C LEU A 8 -2.08 -5.93 -8.93
N GLY A 9 -3.10 -6.58 -9.47
CA GLY A 9 -3.09 -7.11 -10.83
C GLY A 9 -4.49 -7.16 -11.43
N ALA A 10 -4.58 -7.60 -12.69
CA ALA A 10 -5.83 -7.79 -13.39
C ALA A 10 -6.49 -9.11 -12.97
N LEU A 11 -7.05 -9.14 -11.76
CA LEU A 11 -7.64 -10.33 -11.14
C LEU A 11 -9.16 -10.23 -10.99
N TYR A 12 -9.80 -11.38 -10.82
CA TYR A 12 -11.24 -11.50 -10.55
C TYR A 12 -11.49 -11.86 -9.09
N ARG A 13 -12.77 -11.78 -8.68
CA ARG A 13 -13.22 -12.16 -7.33
C ARG A 13 -12.62 -13.51 -6.88
N PRO A 14 -12.29 -13.66 -5.59
CA PRO A 14 -12.68 -12.78 -4.48
C PRO A 14 -11.66 -11.68 -4.13
N THR A 15 -10.53 -11.60 -4.82
CA THR A 15 -9.41 -10.73 -4.45
C THR A 15 -8.86 -9.98 -5.66
N TRP A 16 -8.39 -8.77 -5.44
CA TRP A 16 -7.61 -8.00 -6.41
C TRP A 16 -6.10 -8.07 -6.14
N MET A 17 -5.69 -8.78 -5.08
CA MET A 17 -4.29 -8.87 -4.66
C MET A 17 -3.53 -9.84 -5.55
N ASP A 18 -2.48 -9.37 -6.19
CA ASP A 18 -1.62 -10.17 -7.08
C ASP A 18 -0.49 -10.85 -6.31
N VAL A 19 -0.89 -11.78 -5.43
CA VAL A 19 0.03 -12.42 -4.48
C VAL A 19 1.06 -13.29 -5.22
N PRO A 20 2.34 -13.26 -4.83
CA PRO A 20 3.06 -12.30 -3.94
C PRO A 20 3.65 -11.12 -4.75
N PRO A 21 3.73 -9.86 -4.26
CA PRO A 21 4.18 -9.44 -2.91
C PRO A 21 3.18 -8.81 -1.92
N MET A 22 3.24 -9.23 -0.66
CA MET A 22 2.79 -8.43 0.50
C MET A 22 3.92 -7.48 0.95
N LEU A 23 3.58 -6.27 1.39
CA LEU A 23 4.54 -5.31 1.94
C LEU A 23 4.63 -5.49 3.45
N TYR A 24 5.76 -6.01 3.96
CA TYR A 24 6.02 -6.14 5.39
C TYR A 24 7.52 -6.05 5.67
N SER A 25 7.87 -5.70 6.91
CA SER A 25 9.28 -5.58 7.33
C SER A 25 10.02 -6.91 7.22
N GLY A 26 11.18 -6.90 6.55
CA GLY A 26 12.00 -8.09 6.36
C GLY A 26 11.61 -8.96 5.16
N ASN A 27 10.68 -8.53 4.30
CA ASN A 27 10.45 -9.19 3.02
C ASN A 27 11.70 -9.03 2.12
N PRO A 28 12.36 -10.13 1.67
CA PRO A 28 13.57 -10.05 0.86
C PRO A 28 13.31 -9.74 -0.63
N MET A 29 12.05 -9.75 -1.07
CA MET A 29 11.71 -9.51 -2.47
C MET A 29 11.98 -8.04 -2.84
N PRO A 30 12.81 -7.75 -3.86
CA PRO A 30 13.03 -6.38 -4.31
C PRO A 30 11.79 -5.83 -5.03
N ALA A 31 11.54 -4.53 -4.85
CA ALA A 31 10.62 -3.80 -5.70
C ALA A 31 11.30 -3.53 -7.05
N ILE A 32 10.71 -3.97 -8.15
CA ILE A 32 11.27 -3.83 -9.51
C ILE A 32 10.30 -3.11 -10.44
N PRO A 33 10.80 -2.47 -11.51
CA PRO A 33 9.97 -1.77 -12.49
C PRO A 33 8.82 -2.62 -13.03
N GLY A 34 7.64 -2.01 -13.19
CA GLY A 34 6.42 -2.67 -13.65
C GLY A 34 5.54 -3.27 -12.54
N MET A 35 6.05 -3.40 -11.31
CA MET A 35 5.21 -3.79 -10.17
C MET A 35 4.19 -2.70 -9.84
N VAL A 36 2.93 -3.09 -9.64
CA VAL A 36 1.87 -2.21 -9.12
C VAL A 36 1.60 -2.60 -7.68
N LEU A 37 1.82 -1.66 -6.76
CA LEU A 37 1.73 -1.90 -5.32
C LEU A 37 0.68 -0.96 -4.70
N PHE A 38 -0.19 -1.51 -3.87
CA PHE A 38 -1.08 -0.75 -3.03
C PHE A 38 -0.45 -0.59 -1.64
N LEU A 39 0.02 0.63 -1.36
CA LEU A 39 0.47 1.04 -0.04
C LEU A 39 -0.78 1.25 0.81
N HIS A 40 -0.90 0.51 1.91
CA HIS A 40 -2.07 0.51 2.78
C HIS A 40 -1.63 0.35 4.22
N ALA A 41 -1.26 1.47 4.84
CA ALA A 41 -0.95 1.51 6.27
C ALA A 41 -2.24 1.78 7.04
N ILE A 42 -2.51 0.96 8.07
CA ILE A 42 -3.64 1.12 8.97
C ILE A 42 -3.08 1.44 10.35
N LEU A 43 -3.55 2.54 10.94
CA LEU A 43 -3.27 2.89 12.32
C LEU A 43 -4.56 2.71 13.12
N VAL A 44 -4.43 2.07 14.28
CA VAL A 44 -5.55 1.76 15.17
C VAL A 44 -5.23 2.28 16.57
N ASP A 45 -6.15 3.07 17.13
CA ASP A 45 -6.20 3.41 18.55
C ASP A 45 -7.38 2.64 19.16
N ALA A 46 -7.09 1.40 19.59
CA ALA A 46 -8.10 0.52 20.15
C ALA A 46 -8.76 1.07 21.43
N PRO A 47 -8.02 1.66 22.40
CA PRO A 47 -8.63 2.27 23.58
C PRO A 47 -9.65 3.36 23.26
N LYS A 48 -9.42 4.17 22.21
CA LYS A 48 -10.35 5.21 21.76
C LYS A 48 -11.34 4.76 20.70
N ASN A 49 -11.28 3.49 20.26
CA ASN A 49 -12.07 2.95 19.16
C ASN A 49 -11.95 3.77 17.86
N LEU A 50 -10.74 4.21 17.53
CA LEU A 50 -10.45 4.97 16.31
C LEU A 50 -9.56 4.15 15.38
N ALA A 51 -9.78 4.31 14.07
CA ALA A 51 -8.91 3.78 13.05
C ALA A 51 -8.78 4.79 11.92
N MET A 52 -7.58 4.87 11.34
CA MET A 52 -7.33 5.59 10.10
C MET A 52 -6.51 4.74 9.17
N SER A 53 -6.73 4.91 7.87
CA SER A 53 -5.83 4.38 6.86
C SER A 53 -5.57 5.44 5.81
N LEU A 54 -4.32 5.49 5.37
CA LEU A 54 -3.91 6.24 4.20
C LEU A 54 -3.34 5.23 3.20
N GLY A 55 -3.77 5.33 1.95
CA GLY A 55 -3.28 4.45 0.92
C GLY A 55 -3.09 5.12 -0.44
N HIS A 56 -2.07 4.65 -1.14
CA HIS A 56 -1.73 5.03 -2.51
C HIS A 56 -1.48 3.77 -3.31
N THR A 57 -2.04 3.72 -4.52
CA THR A 57 -1.54 2.78 -5.52
C THR A 57 -0.37 3.42 -6.24
N ILE A 58 0.75 2.72 -6.31
CA ILE A 58 1.94 3.15 -7.04
C ILE A 58 2.31 2.13 -8.11
N VAL A 59 2.96 2.60 -9.17
CA VAL A 59 3.71 1.75 -10.11
C VAL A 59 5.20 2.01 -9.90
N ILE A 60 5.99 0.95 -9.80
CA ILE A 60 7.45 1.06 -9.73
C ILE A 60 7.98 1.33 -11.14
N THR A 61 8.86 2.31 -11.25
CA THR A 61 9.54 2.71 -12.50
C THR A 61 11.03 2.42 -12.39
N GLU A 62 11.75 2.52 -13.49
CA GLU A 62 13.23 2.34 -13.53
C GLU A 62 13.97 3.26 -12.54
N THR A 63 13.38 4.41 -12.21
CA THR A 63 14.02 5.46 -11.40
C THR A 63 13.27 5.77 -10.09
N GLY A 64 12.21 5.05 -9.76
CA GLY A 64 11.39 5.35 -8.57
C GLY A 64 10.00 4.75 -8.61
N ALA A 65 8.98 5.56 -8.30
CA ALA A 65 7.59 5.15 -8.32
C ALA A 65 6.65 6.33 -8.64
N ASP A 66 5.62 6.06 -9.43
CA ASP A 66 4.56 7.02 -9.75
C ASP A 66 3.26 6.67 -9.01
N VAL A 67 2.58 7.70 -8.49
CA VAL A 67 1.29 7.53 -7.81
C VAL A 67 0.16 7.46 -8.83
N LEU A 68 -0.57 6.34 -8.85
CA LEU A 68 -1.72 6.13 -9.73
C LEU A 68 -3.04 6.65 -9.13
N SER A 69 -3.08 6.86 -7.82
CA SER A 69 -4.23 7.45 -7.12
C SER A 69 -4.34 8.95 -7.40
N ARG A 70 -5.49 9.39 -7.93
CA ARG A 70 -5.72 10.81 -8.29
C ARG A 70 -6.21 11.69 -7.15
N LEU A 71 -6.74 11.09 -6.08
CA LEU A 71 -7.22 11.84 -4.92
C LEU A 71 -6.01 12.30 -4.11
N VAL A 72 -5.87 13.62 -3.94
CA VAL A 72 -4.88 14.19 -3.04
C VAL A 72 -5.37 13.98 -1.61
N PRO A 73 -4.64 13.23 -0.77
CA PRO A 73 -5.08 13.03 0.61
C PRO A 73 -4.99 14.34 1.39
N ALA A 74 -6.11 14.75 1.98
CA ALA A 74 -6.12 15.83 2.94
C ALA A 74 -5.84 15.25 4.33
N TYR A 75 -4.66 15.51 4.87
CA TYR A 75 -4.35 15.20 6.26
C TYR A 75 -3.67 16.41 6.91
N HIS A 76 -3.90 16.57 8.21
CA HIS A 76 -3.27 17.59 9.02
C HIS A 76 -2.23 16.91 9.91
N VAL A 77 -0.96 17.29 9.78
CA VAL A 77 0.10 16.83 10.67
C VAL A 77 0.19 17.82 11.83
N SER A 78 -0.18 17.39 13.04
CA SER A 78 0.07 18.15 14.27
C SER A 78 1.15 17.45 15.08
N THR A 79 2.16 18.21 15.49
CA THR A 79 3.19 17.78 16.45
C THR A 79 2.72 17.95 17.88
#